data_AF-A0A5A7WYC2-F1
#
_entry.id   AF-A0A5A7WYC2-F1
#
_cell.length_a   1.000
_cell.length_b   1.000
_cell.length_c   1.000
_cell.angle_alpha   90.00
_cell.angle_beta   90.00
_cell.angle_gamma   90.00
#
_symmetry.space_group_name_H-M   'P 1'
#
loop_
_entity.id
_entity.type
_entity.pdbx_description
1 polymer ?
#
loop_
_entity_poly.entity_id
_entity_poly.type
_entity_poly.pdbx_seq_one_letter_code
_entity_poly.pdbx_strand_id
1 'polypeptide(L)'
;MASPTIERFAAAAASHGDVTTDAGVLAERGRDYWGVGGVASVLLRPRGRDDVAPIMRLAAQHNVPIVPRGGASNCSGGMMPAAGRVLLDLSGLDQILDIDAGNRRARVEPGVVNSDLQAALAPHGLCFSPDPVSAHLATVGGNIIENAGGPHALKYGVTYNHILSVDVVLPDGSTATFSADDEGPDLLGVLIGSEGTLGIVTEVTVALRPIAEVTHSLMGAFASARDAADTIAAIIATGVVPAAVEWLDRAGIAGLQQFYDTGYPLDADSIVLIDVDGTAAEVAHDQAVVERVLRDRATEVRVAENEKERTALWYGRLNAPNSVVQSGKGFFIGDVTVPRDRIPEMQEAIQATAARHSDGLLFIAVCGHAGDGDLHPTTFYDKDNPLAASALEAANNEIIEAALELGGTITGEHGVGTEKIQFMTKRFTPVEIAAQRSIKKAFDPAGLLNPGIMLPAPSPEEPDTSAFGAAVRDALIGGLTDDPDIPLTAGNNTDIASNLGNLSLVVGAAATLESINRYLDEQGVTCAAIPTAGGTRTIGELVATATGAERDHVRHALLGADVTVVGSQSPARFGAETMKDVAGYDTKRLYIGARGAFGALTTLIFKIGVSH
;
A
#
# COMPACT_ATOMS: atom_id res chain seq x y z
N MET A 1 -23.30 -26.99 10.00
CA MET A 1 -22.54 -28.24 9.87
C MET A 1 -21.65 -28.12 8.65
N ALA A 2 -20.39 -28.54 8.75
CA ALA A 2 -19.45 -28.47 7.63
C ALA A 2 -19.91 -29.41 6.50
N SER A 3 -19.53 -29.10 5.26
CA SER A 3 -19.81 -30.02 4.14
C SER A 3 -18.94 -31.28 4.27
N PRO A 4 -19.36 -32.45 3.73
CA PRO A 4 -18.54 -33.65 3.73
C PRO A 4 -17.15 -33.45 3.09
N THR A 5 -17.02 -32.49 2.17
CA THR A 5 -15.73 -32.13 1.57
C THR A 5 -14.82 -31.45 2.58
N ILE A 6 -15.33 -30.49 3.35
CA ILE A 6 -14.56 -29.80 4.40
C ILE A 6 -14.16 -30.77 5.51
N GLU A 7 -15.03 -31.70 5.91
CA GLU A 7 -14.70 -32.71 6.92
C GLU A 7 -13.56 -33.63 6.46
N ARG A 8 -13.57 -34.07 5.20
CA ARG A 8 -12.47 -34.86 4.62
C ARG A 8 -11.17 -34.07 4.55
N PHE A 9 -11.22 -32.82 4.10
CA PHE A 9 -10.06 -31.94 4.10
C PHE A 9 -9.50 -31.75 5.51
N ALA A 10 -10.35 -31.43 6.48
CA ALA A 10 -9.95 -31.18 7.86
C ALA A 10 -9.29 -32.41 8.50
N ALA A 11 -9.85 -33.60 8.25
CA ALA A 11 -9.27 -34.86 8.71
C ALA A 11 -7.89 -35.14 8.09
N ALA A 12 -7.71 -34.84 6.79
CA ALA A 12 -6.42 -35.00 6.11
C ALA A 12 -5.40 -33.94 6.55
N ALA A 13 -5.83 -32.70 6.78
CA ALA A 13 -4.97 -31.59 7.17
C ALA A 13 -4.52 -31.65 8.65
N ALA A 14 -5.18 -32.45 9.50
CA ALA A 14 -4.85 -32.57 10.93
C ALA A 14 -3.41 -33.06 11.21
N SER A 15 -2.79 -33.77 10.26
CA SER A 15 -1.38 -34.15 10.35
C SER A 15 -0.41 -32.97 10.18
N HIS A 16 -0.88 -31.86 9.60
CA HIS A 16 -0.11 -30.67 9.23
C HIS A 16 -0.49 -29.43 10.05
N GLY A 17 -1.40 -29.54 11.01
CA GLY A 17 -1.79 -28.37 11.78
C GLY A 17 -2.86 -28.67 12.80
N ASP A 18 -3.08 -27.68 13.65
CA ASP A 18 -4.15 -27.72 14.63
C ASP A 18 -5.45 -27.27 13.96
N VAL A 19 -6.42 -28.18 13.96
CA VAL A 19 -7.73 -28.00 13.34
C VAL A 19 -8.73 -27.66 14.44
N THR A 20 -9.50 -26.58 14.26
CA THR A 20 -10.63 -26.26 15.12
C THR A 20 -11.90 -26.04 14.31
N THR A 21 -12.99 -26.58 14.84
CA THR A 21 -14.37 -26.37 14.38
C THR A 21 -15.24 -25.77 15.48
N ASP A 22 -14.62 -25.26 16.55
CA ASP A 22 -15.34 -24.63 17.65
C ASP A 22 -16.03 -23.34 17.16
N ALA A 23 -17.35 -23.25 17.36
CA ALA A 23 -18.13 -22.15 16.83
C ALA A 23 -17.78 -20.80 17.46
N GLY A 24 -17.37 -20.78 18.73
CA GLY A 24 -16.93 -19.55 19.41
C GLY A 24 -15.62 -19.04 18.83
N VAL A 25 -14.63 -19.93 18.71
CA VAL A 25 -13.32 -19.60 18.11
C VAL A 25 -13.47 -19.14 16.66
N LEU A 26 -14.30 -19.82 15.86
CA LEU A 26 -14.52 -19.45 14.46
C LEU A 26 -15.21 -18.08 14.32
N ALA A 27 -16.15 -17.76 15.22
CA ALA A 27 -16.83 -16.47 15.21
C ALA A 27 -15.92 -15.32 15.67
N GLU A 28 -15.06 -15.56 16.66
CA GLU A 28 -14.09 -14.58 17.15
C GLU A 28 -12.97 -14.34 16.13
N ARG A 29 -12.30 -15.41 15.68
CA ARG A 29 -11.16 -15.33 14.75
C ARG A 29 -11.54 -14.96 13.34
N GLY A 30 -12.82 -15.10 13.00
CA GLY A 30 -13.36 -14.78 11.69
C GLY A 30 -13.62 -13.30 11.45
N ARG A 31 -13.36 -12.43 12.44
CA ARG A 31 -13.46 -10.97 12.34
C ARG A 31 -12.09 -10.30 12.41
N ASP A 32 -11.98 -9.17 11.73
CA ASP A 32 -10.87 -8.24 11.88
C ASP A 32 -11.04 -7.33 13.12
N TYR A 33 -10.05 -6.47 13.35
CA TYR A 33 -10.01 -5.50 14.45
C TYR A 33 -11.23 -4.57 14.48
N TRP A 34 -11.81 -4.25 13.32
CA TRP A 34 -12.96 -3.34 13.18
C TRP A 34 -14.31 -4.06 13.30
N GLY A 35 -14.29 -5.39 13.42
CA GLY A 35 -15.46 -6.23 13.56
C GLY A 35 -16.07 -6.69 12.23
N VAL A 36 -15.43 -6.41 11.10
CA VAL A 36 -15.84 -6.90 9.78
C VAL A 36 -15.31 -8.33 9.61
N GLY A 37 -16.09 -9.20 8.97
CA GLY A 37 -15.69 -10.57 8.72
C GLY A 37 -16.85 -11.55 8.58
N GLY A 38 -16.57 -12.83 8.81
CA GLY A 38 -17.54 -13.91 8.66
C GLY A 38 -17.12 -15.17 9.42
N VAL A 39 -17.81 -16.29 9.20
CA VAL A 39 -17.55 -17.54 9.93
C VAL A 39 -17.10 -18.62 8.95
N ALA A 40 -15.84 -19.04 9.05
CA ALA A 40 -15.31 -20.18 8.29
C ALA A 40 -15.94 -21.50 8.76
N SER A 41 -15.79 -22.56 7.95
CA SER A 41 -16.17 -23.91 8.39
C SER A 41 -15.13 -24.57 9.28
N VAL A 42 -13.86 -24.22 9.09
CA VAL A 42 -12.71 -24.74 9.84
C VAL A 42 -11.67 -23.62 9.96
N LEU A 43 -11.00 -23.54 11.11
CA LEU A 43 -9.75 -22.82 11.25
C LEU A 43 -8.63 -23.85 11.37
N LEU A 44 -7.56 -23.62 10.62
CA LEU A 44 -6.37 -24.45 10.58
C LEU A 44 -5.16 -23.59 10.89
N ARG A 45 -4.34 -24.02 11.85
CA ARG A 45 -3.08 -23.38 12.20
C ARG A 45 -1.91 -24.34 11.92
N PRO A 46 -1.02 -24.04 10.97
CA PRO A 46 0.20 -24.82 10.75
C PRO A 46 1.08 -24.86 12.01
N ARG A 47 1.87 -25.93 12.21
CA ARG A 47 2.83 -26.02 13.32
C ARG A 47 4.22 -25.51 12.95
N GLY A 48 4.48 -25.38 11.65
CA GLY A 48 5.67 -24.79 11.09
C GLY A 48 5.50 -24.52 9.60
N ARG A 49 6.49 -23.86 8.99
CA ARG A 49 6.47 -23.51 7.56
C ARG A 49 6.28 -24.73 6.63
N ASP A 50 6.85 -25.88 7.00
CA ASP A 50 6.85 -27.09 6.19
C ASP A 50 5.45 -27.73 6.06
N ASP A 51 4.50 -27.33 6.92
CA ASP A 51 3.12 -27.80 6.88
C ASP A 51 2.27 -27.11 5.81
N VAL A 52 2.65 -25.89 5.40
CA VAL A 52 1.81 -25.05 4.52
C VAL A 52 1.66 -25.67 3.13
N ALA A 53 2.74 -26.19 2.54
CA ALA A 53 2.68 -26.83 1.22
C ALA A 53 1.79 -28.08 1.19
N PRO A 54 1.91 -29.06 2.12
CA PRO A 54 0.94 -30.14 2.25
C PRO A 54 -0.51 -29.67 2.41
N ILE A 55 -0.78 -28.65 3.22
CA ILE A 55 -2.12 -28.08 3.40
C ILE A 55 -2.67 -27.55 2.08
N MET A 56 -1.88 -26.79 1.33
CA MET A 56 -2.30 -26.25 0.04
C MET A 56 -2.55 -27.35 -1.01
N ARG A 57 -1.72 -28.41 -1.05
CA ARG A 57 -1.98 -29.58 -1.92
C ARG A 57 -3.31 -30.24 -1.58
N LEU A 58 -3.60 -30.44 -0.29
CA LEU A 58 -4.89 -30.99 0.14
C LEU A 58 -6.04 -30.07 -0.23
N ALA A 59 -5.88 -28.75 -0.07
CA ALA A 59 -6.89 -27.77 -0.45
C ALA A 59 -7.20 -27.85 -1.96
N ALA A 60 -6.17 -27.94 -2.80
CA ALA A 60 -6.31 -28.13 -4.25
C ALA A 60 -6.98 -29.46 -4.60
N GLN A 61 -6.55 -30.57 -4.00
CA GLN A 61 -7.14 -31.90 -4.23
C GLN A 61 -8.62 -31.98 -3.85
N HIS A 62 -9.00 -31.29 -2.78
CA HIS A 62 -10.38 -31.27 -2.28
C HIS A 62 -11.22 -30.11 -2.82
N ASN A 63 -10.63 -29.22 -3.62
CA ASN A 63 -11.24 -27.97 -4.10
C ASN A 63 -11.84 -27.14 -2.95
N VAL A 64 -11.02 -26.91 -1.91
CA VAL A 64 -11.39 -26.18 -0.70
C VAL A 64 -10.72 -24.81 -0.71
N PRO A 65 -11.49 -23.71 -0.68
CA PRO A 65 -10.91 -22.38 -0.60
C PRO A 65 -10.26 -22.07 0.75
N ILE A 66 -9.13 -21.38 0.69
CA ILE A 66 -8.32 -20.96 1.83
C ILE A 66 -8.35 -19.43 1.94
N VAL A 67 -8.62 -18.93 3.15
CA VAL A 67 -8.51 -17.51 3.50
C VAL A 67 -7.32 -17.35 4.45
N PRO A 68 -6.22 -16.70 4.05
CA PRO A 68 -5.09 -16.48 4.93
C PRO A 68 -5.43 -15.46 6.02
N ARG A 69 -4.83 -15.64 7.21
CA ARG A 69 -5.00 -14.75 8.35
C ARG A 69 -3.66 -14.57 9.07
N GLY A 70 -3.28 -13.31 9.29
CA GLY A 70 -2.20 -12.90 10.20
C GLY A 70 -2.76 -12.19 11.44
N GLY A 71 -2.41 -10.92 11.60
CA GLY A 71 -2.88 -10.06 12.70
C GLY A 71 -4.37 -9.68 12.64
N ALA A 72 -5.00 -9.78 11.46
CA ALA A 72 -6.39 -9.37 11.21
C ALA A 72 -6.64 -7.88 11.53
N SER A 73 -5.69 -7.00 11.17
CA SER A 73 -5.78 -5.54 11.33
C SER A 73 -6.25 -4.79 10.08
N ASN A 74 -6.60 -5.50 9.00
CA ASN A 74 -7.01 -4.91 7.71
C ASN A 74 -8.28 -4.05 7.85
N CYS A 75 -8.45 -3.06 6.95
CA CYS A 75 -9.58 -2.13 6.93
C CYS A 75 -10.50 -2.30 5.71
N SER A 76 -10.15 -3.17 4.76
CA SER A 76 -10.81 -3.33 3.45
C SER A 76 -11.78 -4.52 3.40
N GLY A 77 -11.83 -5.34 4.45
CA GLY A 77 -12.42 -6.66 4.37
C GLY A 77 -11.58 -7.58 3.47
N GLY A 78 -10.26 -7.47 3.53
CA GLY A 78 -9.30 -8.35 2.84
C GLY A 78 -9.32 -9.78 3.40
N MET A 79 -9.78 -9.99 4.64
CA MET A 79 -9.97 -11.31 5.24
C MET A 79 -11.46 -11.63 5.38
N MET A 80 -12.02 -12.40 4.43
CA MET A 80 -13.46 -12.75 4.44
C MET A 80 -13.74 -14.26 4.52
N PRO A 81 -13.73 -14.83 5.74
CA PRO A 81 -14.16 -16.20 5.98
C PRO A 81 -15.65 -16.39 5.67
N ALA A 82 -16.00 -17.56 5.17
CA ALA A 82 -17.40 -17.93 4.93
C ALA A 82 -17.59 -19.45 5.05
N ALA A 83 -18.85 -19.88 5.13
CA ALA A 83 -19.17 -21.30 5.07
C ALA A 83 -18.60 -21.94 3.80
N GLY A 84 -18.00 -23.13 3.94
CA GLY A 84 -17.29 -23.82 2.86
C GLY A 84 -15.85 -23.35 2.65
N ARG A 85 -15.35 -22.38 3.42
CA ARG A 85 -13.94 -21.93 3.39
C ARG A 85 -13.20 -22.36 4.66
N VAL A 86 -11.88 -22.45 4.54
CA VAL A 86 -10.95 -22.69 5.65
C VAL A 86 -10.21 -21.38 5.94
N LEU A 87 -10.19 -20.99 7.21
CA LEU A 87 -9.36 -19.89 7.70
C LEU A 87 -7.99 -20.44 8.07
N LEU A 88 -6.95 -20.08 7.32
CA LEU A 88 -5.56 -20.50 7.57
C LEU A 88 -4.86 -19.44 8.41
N ASP A 89 -4.70 -19.73 9.70
CA ASP A 89 -4.11 -18.83 10.68
C ASP A 89 -2.59 -19.00 10.73
N LEU A 90 -1.86 -18.03 10.19
CA LEU A 90 -0.40 -18.01 10.08
C LEU A 90 0.26 -17.33 11.29
N SER A 91 -0.52 -16.84 12.26
CA SER A 91 0.01 -16.13 13.44
C SER A 91 0.92 -16.99 14.33
N GLY A 92 0.93 -18.32 14.16
CA GLY A 92 1.87 -19.21 14.85
C GLY A 92 3.21 -19.42 14.15
N LEU A 93 3.41 -18.85 12.96
CA LEU A 93 4.71 -18.79 12.27
C LEU A 93 5.37 -17.45 12.61
N ASP A 94 5.81 -17.29 13.85
CA ASP A 94 6.22 -16.02 14.45
C ASP A 94 7.70 -15.95 14.84
N GLN A 95 8.55 -16.77 14.23
CA GLN A 95 9.98 -16.78 14.52
C GLN A 95 10.76 -15.74 13.72
N ILE A 96 11.63 -15.01 14.42
CA ILE A 96 12.75 -14.30 13.80
C ILE A 96 13.86 -15.33 13.59
N LEU A 97 14.12 -15.68 12.34
CA LEU A 97 15.00 -16.79 11.97
C LEU A 97 16.48 -16.37 11.99
N ASP A 98 16.78 -15.15 11.55
CA ASP A 98 18.15 -14.60 11.51
C ASP A 98 18.14 -13.06 11.48
N ILE A 99 19.12 -12.44 12.13
CA ILE A 99 19.39 -10.99 12.05
C ILE A 99 20.86 -10.81 11.65
N ASP A 100 21.06 -10.37 10.41
CA ASP A 100 22.36 -10.06 9.85
C ASP A 100 22.55 -8.53 9.86
N ALA A 101 22.92 -8.02 11.04
CA ALA A 101 23.09 -6.58 11.27
C ALA A 101 24.20 -5.97 10.38
N GLY A 102 25.22 -6.77 10.02
CA GLY A 102 26.31 -6.31 9.15
C GLY A 102 25.86 -6.01 7.72
N ASN A 103 24.95 -6.83 7.19
CA ASN A 103 24.34 -6.61 5.88
C ASN A 103 22.98 -5.89 5.94
N ARG A 104 22.53 -5.49 7.14
CA ARG A 104 21.25 -4.82 7.40
C ARG A 104 20.06 -5.57 6.78
N ARG A 105 19.94 -6.85 7.12
CA ARG A 105 18.80 -7.69 6.73
C ARG A 105 18.37 -8.60 7.87
N ALA A 106 17.10 -9.01 7.86
CA ALA A 106 16.59 -10.05 8.76
C ALA A 106 15.75 -11.05 7.97
N ARG A 107 15.81 -12.33 8.38
CA ARG A 107 14.93 -13.39 7.90
C ARG A 107 13.88 -13.67 8.96
N VAL A 108 12.61 -13.65 8.60
CA VAL A 108 11.48 -13.78 9.54
C VAL A 108 10.37 -14.63 8.95
N GLU A 109 9.62 -15.28 9.82
CA GLU A 109 8.35 -15.92 9.48
C GLU A 109 7.21 -14.87 9.36
N PRO A 110 6.15 -15.13 8.58
CA PRO A 110 5.11 -14.14 8.23
C PRO A 110 4.24 -13.70 9.41
N GLY A 111 4.18 -14.48 10.48
CA GLY A 111 3.39 -14.22 11.69
C GLY A 111 4.09 -13.32 12.70
N VAL A 112 5.37 -12.98 12.51
CA VAL A 112 6.08 -12.03 13.38
C VAL A 112 5.32 -10.71 13.39
N VAL A 113 4.93 -10.24 14.58
CA VAL A 113 4.29 -8.94 14.77
C VAL A 113 5.31 -7.84 14.47
N ASN A 114 4.91 -6.81 13.73
CA ASN A 114 5.82 -5.74 13.31
C ASN A 114 6.56 -5.13 14.50
N SER A 115 5.86 -4.75 15.57
CA SER A 115 6.48 -4.17 16.77
C SER A 115 7.47 -5.11 17.49
N ASP A 116 7.26 -6.43 17.43
CA ASP A 116 8.20 -7.41 17.99
C ASP A 116 9.49 -7.46 17.16
N LEU A 117 9.38 -7.38 15.83
CA LEU A 117 10.54 -7.24 14.95
C LEU A 117 11.30 -5.95 15.26
N GLN A 118 10.60 -4.81 15.40
CA GLN A 118 11.25 -3.54 15.76
C GLN A 118 12.03 -3.66 17.07
N ALA A 119 11.42 -4.27 18.10
CA ALA A 119 12.05 -4.46 19.40
C ALA A 119 13.30 -5.36 19.32
N ALA A 120 13.28 -6.40 18.48
CA ALA A 120 14.43 -7.28 18.27
C ALA A 120 15.58 -6.59 17.50
N LEU A 121 15.27 -5.62 16.64
CA LEU A 121 16.25 -4.89 15.83
C LEU A 121 16.89 -3.71 16.57
N ALA A 122 16.17 -3.09 17.50
CA ALA A 122 16.63 -1.90 18.23
C ALA A 122 18.00 -2.04 18.92
N PRO A 123 18.36 -3.18 19.58
CA PRO A 123 19.68 -3.39 20.15
C PRO A 123 20.84 -3.35 19.14
N HIS A 124 20.54 -3.55 17.84
CA HIS A 124 21.50 -3.46 16.74
C HIS A 124 21.58 -2.05 16.13
N GLY A 125 20.80 -1.08 16.64
CA GLY A 125 20.68 0.24 16.05
C GLY A 125 19.95 0.25 14.71
N LEU A 126 19.14 -0.78 14.44
CA LEU A 126 18.43 -0.98 13.19
C LEU A 126 16.92 -0.99 13.41
N CYS A 127 16.15 -0.72 12.36
CA CYS A 127 14.70 -0.88 12.31
C CYS A 127 14.24 -1.37 10.93
N PHE A 128 13.04 -1.92 10.89
CA PHE A 128 12.31 -2.27 9.67
C PHE A 128 11.36 -1.10 9.36
N SER A 129 11.49 -0.45 8.20
CA SER A 129 10.83 0.84 7.99
C SER A 129 9.30 0.84 8.03
N PRO A 130 8.57 -0.17 7.49
CA PRO A 130 7.11 -0.14 7.53
C PRO A 130 6.62 -0.02 8.96
N ASP A 131 5.87 1.04 9.24
CA ASP A 131 5.44 1.45 10.56
C ASP A 131 3.93 1.76 10.60
N PRO A 132 3.07 0.83 10.16
CA PRO A 132 1.63 1.06 10.16
C PRO A 132 1.17 1.38 11.58
N VAL A 133 0.14 2.22 11.73
CA VAL A 133 -0.41 2.56 13.06
C VAL A 133 -0.85 1.30 13.83
N SER A 134 -1.15 0.22 13.11
CA SER A 134 -1.46 -1.11 13.63
C SER A 134 -0.24 -1.99 13.94
N ALA A 135 1.01 -1.48 13.97
CA ALA A 135 2.24 -2.28 14.13
C ALA A 135 2.27 -3.20 15.37
N HIS A 136 1.47 -2.90 16.40
CA HIS A 136 1.31 -3.73 17.59
C HIS A 136 0.46 -4.99 17.37
N LEU A 137 -0.22 -5.09 16.22
CA LEU A 137 -1.09 -6.20 15.83
C LEU A 137 -0.75 -6.74 14.44
N ALA A 138 -0.36 -5.88 13.51
CA ALA A 138 -0.02 -6.24 12.14
C ALA A 138 1.22 -7.14 12.12
N THR A 139 1.15 -8.20 11.32
CA THR A 139 2.29 -9.12 11.13
C THR A 139 3.08 -8.74 9.88
N VAL A 140 4.34 -9.16 9.78
CA VAL A 140 5.18 -8.91 8.60
C VAL A 140 4.51 -9.42 7.33
N GLY A 141 3.92 -10.62 7.36
CA GLY A 141 3.15 -11.17 6.24
C GLY A 141 1.91 -10.34 5.88
N GLY A 142 1.23 -9.77 6.88
CA GLY A 142 0.13 -8.83 6.68
C GLY A 142 0.58 -7.55 5.96
N ASN A 143 1.70 -6.97 6.40
CA ASN A 143 2.27 -5.78 5.77
C ASN A 143 2.62 -6.05 4.29
N ILE A 144 3.10 -7.26 3.96
CA ILE A 144 3.41 -7.65 2.59
C ILE A 144 2.16 -7.71 1.73
N ILE A 145 1.13 -8.45 2.17
CA ILE A 145 -0.06 -8.68 1.34
C ILE A 145 -0.95 -7.44 1.22
N GLU A 146 -0.83 -6.46 2.12
CA GLU A 146 -1.51 -5.16 2.02
C GLU A 146 -0.61 -4.06 1.43
N ASN A 147 0.67 -4.35 1.19
CA ASN A 147 1.70 -3.35 0.89
C ASN A 147 1.68 -2.15 1.87
N ALA A 148 1.62 -2.46 3.16
CA ALA A 148 1.36 -1.48 4.21
C ALA A 148 2.36 -0.31 4.17
N GLY A 149 1.84 0.89 4.37
CA GLY A 149 2.61 2.11 4.59
C GLY A 149 2.68 2.47 6.08
N GLY A 150 2.67 3.77 6.33
CA GLY A 150 2.69 4.40 7.64
C GLY A 150 3.11 5.87 7.53
N PRO A 151 3.21 6.59 8.66
CA PRO A 151 3.63 8.00 8.69
C PRO A 151 4.97 8.27 8.03
N HIS A 152 5.89 7.30 8.09
CA HIS A 152 7.26 7.46 7.61
C HIS A 152 7.46 7.04 6.15
N ALA A 153 6.39 6.69 5.44
CA ALA A 153 6.44 6.25 4.04
C ALA A 153 6.93 7.35 3.08
N LEU A 154 6.72 8.63 3.42
CA LEU A 154 7.20 9.77 2.62
C LEU A 154 8.70 9.68 2.34
N LYS A 155 9.48 9.50 3.40
CA LYS A 155 10.95 9.46 3.32
C LYS A 155 11.48 8.06 3.00
N TYR A 156 10.90 7.02 3.62
CA TYR A 156 11.48 5.68 3.58
C TYR A 156 10.79 4.71 2.61
N GLY A 157 9.59 5.02 2.14
CA GLY A 157 8.79 4.13 1.28
C GLY A 157 7.85 3.21 2.06
N VAL A 158 7.09 2.41 1.31
CA VAL A 158 6.13 1.44 1.86
C VAL A 158 6.76 0.05 1.96
N THR A 159 6.00 -0.95 2.41
CA THR A 159 6.49 -2.33 2.57
C THR A 159 7.23 -2.85 1.34
N TYR A 160 6.73 -2.56 0.14
CA TYR A 160 7.37 -2.87 -1.14
C TYR A 160 8.87 -2.51 -1.22
N ASN A 161 9.29 -1.39 -0.62
CA ASN A 161 10.66 -0.88 -0.64
C ASN A 161 11.60 -1.64 0.32
N HIS A 162 11.07 -2.50 1.17
CA HIS A 162 11.80 -3.13 2.27
C HIS A 162 11.75 -4.66 2.24
N ILE A 163 11.17 -5.26 1.20
CA ILE A 163 11.18 -6.71 1.00
C ILE A 163 12.25 -7.06 -0.03
N LEU A 164 13.24 -7.84 0.40
CA LEU A 164 14.31 -8.34 -0.47
C LEU A 164 13.90 -9.64 -1.14
N SER A 165 13.29 -10.56 -0.39
CA SER A 165 12.75 -11.80 -0.94
C SER A 165 11.64 -12.39 -0.08
N VAL A 166 10.83 -13.26 -0.68
CA VAL A 166 9.75 -14.02 -0.02
C VAL A 166 9.77 -15.46 -0.51
N ASP A 167 9.69 -16.41 0.42
CA ASP A 167 9.32 -17.78 0.11
C ASP A 167 7.80 -17.92 0.22
N VAL A 168 7.20 -18.51 -0.80
CA VAL A 168 5.76 -18.67 -0.91
C VAL A 168 5.37 -20.09 -1.26
N VAL A 169 4.19 -20.48 -0.78
CA VAL A 169 3.47 -21.67 -1.24
C VAL A 169 2.33 -21.22 -2.15
N LEU A 170 2.33 -21.72 -3.38
CA LEU A 170 1.32 -21.44 -4.40
C LEU A 170 0.04 -22.29 -4.17
N PRO A 171 -1.10 -21.95 -4.80
CA PRO A 171 -2.38 -22.66 -4.62
C PRO A 171 -2.32 -24.18 -4.87
N ASP A 172 -1.46 -24.64 -5.76
CA ASP A 172 -1.25 -26.07 -6.04
C ASP A 172 -0.32 -26.77 -5.02
N GLY A 173 0.22 -26.01 -4.07
CA GLY A 173 1.18 -26.45 -3.05
C GLY A 173 2.61 -26.65 -3.56
N SER A 174 2.93 -26.14 -4.75
CA SER A 174 4.32 -25.88 -5.14
C SER A 174 4.90 -24.71 -4.35
N THR A 175 6.22 -24.65 -4.26
CA THR A 175 6.95 -23.60 -3.55
C THR A 175 7.72 -22.75 -4.55
N ALA A 176 7.75 -21.44 -4.33
CA ALA A 176 8.56 -20.50 -5.10
C ALA A 176 9.25 -19.51 -4.16
N THR A 177 10.36 -18.95 -4.61
CA THR A 177 11.00 -17.80 -3.99
C THR A 177 10.95 -16.66 -4.99
N PHE A 178 10.46 -15.50 -4.57
CA PHE A 178 10.52 -14.28 -5.39
C PHE A 178 11.45 -13.27 -4.72
N SER A 179 12.33 -12.67 -5.49
CA SER A 179 13.36 -11.74 -5.04
C SER A 179 13.30 -10.43 -5.80
N ALA A 180 13.64 -9.33 -5.13
CA ALA A 180 13.85 -8.04 -5.76
C ALA A 180 14.99 -8.09 -6.81
N ASP A 181 15.93 -9.01 -6.62
CA ASP A 181 17.10 -9.24 -7.49
C ASP A 181 16.82 -10.22 -8.65
N ASP A 182 15.61 -10.78 -8.76
CA ASP A 182 15.30 -11.73 -9.85
C ASP A 182 15.47 -11.08 -11.23
N GLU A 183 16.02 -11.84 -12.17
CA GLU A 183 16.02 -11.46 -13.59
C GLU A 183 14.60 -11.65 -14.18
N GLY A 184 14.22 -10.76 -15.10
CA GLY A 184 12.89 -10.78 -15.71
C GLY A 184 11.85 -9.92 -14.95
N PRO A 185 10.54 -10.14 -15.16
CA PRO A 185 9.47 -9.35 -14.53
C PRO A 185 9.54 -9.38 -13.00
N ASP A 186 9.15 -8.28 -12.35
CA ASP A 186 9.09 -8.17 -10.88
C ASP A 186 7.84 -8.87 -10.32
N LEU A 187 7.92 -10.21 -10.21
CA LEU A 187 6.87 -11.06 -9.62
C LEU A 187 6.72 -10.83 -8.11
N LEU A 188 7.81 -10.49 -7.41
CA LEU A 188 7.76 -10.07 -6.01
C LEU A 188 6.85 -8.86 -5.85
N GLY A 189 6.99 -7.87 -6.72
CA GLY A 189 6.17 -6.67 -6.73
C GLY A 189 4.69 -6.91 -6.96
N VAL A 190 4.33 -7.93 -7.74
CA VAL A 190 2.93 -8.33 -7.97
C VAL A 190 2.34 -9.09 -6.76
N LEU A 191 3.16 -9.85 -6.05
CA LEU A 191 2.75 -10.55 -4.82
C LEU A 191 2.47 -9.57 -3.67
N ILE A 192 3.31 -8.53 -3.54
CA ILE A 192 3.14 -7.48 -2.54
C ILE A 192 1.86 -6.68 -2.87
N GLY A 193 0.96 -6.50 -1.91
CA GLY A 193 -0.36 -5.91 -2.13
C GLY A 193 -1.40 -6.86 -2.74
N SER A 194 -1.11 -8.17 -2.87
CA SER A 194 -2.05 -9.14 -3.47
C SER A 194 -3.19 -9.59 -2.55
N GLU A 195 -3.26 -9.10 -1.31
CA GLU A 195 -4.23 -9.47 -0.28
C GLU A 195 -4.32 -10.99 -0.05
N GLY A 196 -3.20 -11.70 -0.24
CA GLY A 196 -3.11 -13.16 -0.03
C GLY A 196 -3.83 -13.98 -1.11
N THR A 197 -4.15 -13.39 -2.26
CA THR A 197 -4.81 -14.08 -3.36
C THR A 197 -3.86 -14.84 -4.28
N LEU A 198 -2.55 -14.57 -4.25
CA LEU A 198 -1.58 -15.16 -5.19
C LEU A 198 -0.72 -16.27 -4.56
N GLY A 199 -0.55 -16.27 -3.24
CA GLY A 199 0.24 -17.28 -2.53
C GLY A 199 0.21 -17.08 -1.02
N ILE A 200 0.69 -18.10 -0.30
CA ILE A 200 0.89 -18.04 1.15
C ILE A 200 2.37 -17.78 1.42
N VAL A 201 2.70 -16.61 1.96
CA VAL A 201 4.06 -16.29 2.42
C VAL A 201 4.43 -17.19 3.60
N THR A 202 5.62 -17.80 3.57
CA THR A 202 6.12 -18.68 4.64
C THR A 202 7.44 -18.21 5.25
N GLU A 203 8.22 -17.41 4.51
CA GLU A 203 9.45 -16.79 5.00
C GLU A 203 9.69 -15.48 4.23
N VAL A 204 10.30 -14.51 4.89
CA VAL A 204 10.58 -13.18 4.32
C VAL A 204 12.00 -12.77 4.67
N THR A 205 12.74 -12.26 3.70
CA THR A 205 13.97 -11.49 3.95
C THR A 205 13.66 -10.00 3.81
N VAL A 206 13.77 -9.25 4.91
CA VAL A 206 13.53 -7.81 4.95
C VAL A 206 14.84 -7.01 4.91
N ALA A 207 14.81 -5.85 4.25
CA ALA A 207 15.85 -4.84 4.35
C ALA A 207 15.66 -4.01 5.62
N LEU A 208 16.77 -3.73 6.32
CA LEU A 208 16.79 -2.95 7.54
C LEU A 208 17.48 -1.61 7.28
N ARG A 209 17.06 -0.58 8.00
CA ARG A 209 17.72 0.72 8.01
C ARG A 209 18.30 1.03 9.39
N PRO A 210 19.33 1.88 9.49
CA PRO A 210 19.71 2.47 10.76
C PRO A 210 18.54 3.26 11.37
N ILE A 211 18.41 3.21 12.69
CA ILE A 211 17.59 4.15 13.43
C ILE A 211 18.26 5.53 13.31
N ALA A 212 17.48 6.57 13.02
CA ALA A 212 17.99 7.92 12.93
C ALA A 212 18.65 8.36 14.26
N GLU A 213 19.75 9.10 14.19
CA GLU A 213 20.46 9.58 15.39
C GLU A 213 19.58 10.54 16.20
N VAL A 214 18.86 11.41 15.48
CA VAL A 214 17.96 12.42 16.05
C VAL A 214 16.65 12.41 15.27
N THR A 215 15.55 12.56 15.99
CA THR A 215 14.22 12.87 15.44
C THR A 215 13.65 14.05 16.21
N HIS A 216 13.14 15.05 15.50
CA HIS A 216 12.56 16.25 16.07
C HIS A 216 11.19 16.54 15.47
N SER A 217 10.25 16.96 16.32
CA SER A 217 8.85 17.12 15.94
C SER A 217 8.38 18.55 16.04
N LEU A 218 7.58 18.94 15.05
CA LEU A 218 6.94 20.23 14.98
C LEU A 218 5.44 20.04 14.73
N MET A 219 4.64 21.00 15.18
CA MET A 219 3.21 21.10 14.86
C MET A 219 2.92 22.50 14.34
N GLY A 220 2.21 22.59 13.22
CA GLY A 220 1.53 23.81 12.77
C GLY A 220 0.02 23.67 12.93
N ALA A 221 -0.64 24.69 13.47
CA ALA A 221 -2.10 24.82 13.44
C ALA A 221 -2.52 25.88 12.43
N PHE A 222 -3.60 25.65 11.69
CA PHE A 222 -3.99 26.49 10.57
C PHE A 222 -5.46 26.90 10.66
N ALA A 223 -5.76 28.11 10.18
CA ALA A 223 -7.13 28.63 10.11
C ALA A 223 -7.92 28.07 8.92
N SER A 224 -7.25 27.46 7.94
CA SER A 224 -7.86 26.79 6.80
C SER A 224 -7.04 25.58 6.34
N ALA A 225 -7.71 24.58 5.76
CA ALA A 225 -7.06 23.45 5.10
C ALA A 225 -6.10 23.88 3.97
N ARG A 226 -6.43 24.94 3.22
CA ARG A 226 -5.58 25.44 2.15
C ARG A 226 -4.24 25.97 2.68
N ASP A 227 -4.25 26.72 3.78
CA ASP A 227 -3.01 27.21 4.41
C ASP A 227 -2.10 26.06 4.87
N ALA A 228 -2.68 24.99 5.41
CA ALA A 228 -1.95 23.80 5.84
C ALA A 228 -1.28 23.09 4.64
N ALA A 229 -2.03 22.84 3.56
CA ALA A 229 -1.48 22.18 2.37
C ALA A 229 -0.44 23.04 1.64
N ASP A 230 -0.68 24.35 1.49
CA ASP A 230 0.28 25.29 0.90
C ASP A 230 1.58 25.32 1.72
N THR A 231 1.49 25.12 3.04
CA THR A 231 2.66 25.01 3.92
C THR A 231 3.42 23.71 3.70
N ILE A 232 2.73 22.58 3.53
CA ILE A 232 3.35 21.28 3.20
C ILE A 232 4.09 21.39 1.86
N ALA A 233 3.43 21.91 0.82
CA ALA A 233 4.04 22.11 -0.49
C ALA A 233 5.26 23.05 -0.41
N ALA A 234 5.18 24.12 0.38
CA ALA A 234 6.29 25.04 0.59
C ALA A 234 7.48 24.39 1.32
N ILE A 235 7.24 23.48 2.28
CA ILE A 235 8.31 22.71 2.94
C ILE A 235 9.02 21.83 1.92
N ILE A 236 8.27 21.05 1.14
CA ILE A 236 8.84 20.16 0.13
C ILE A 236 9.65 20.94 -0.92
N ALA A 237 9.17 22.12 -1.33
CA ALA A 237 9.86 23.00 -2.28
C ALA A 237 11.20 23.54 -1.75
N THR A 238 11.48 23.47 -0.44
CA THR A 238 12.80 23.82 0.11
C THR A 238 13.86 22.75 -0.14
N GLY A 239 13.45 21.56 -0.59
CA GLY A 239 14.30 20.38 -0.70
C GLY A 239 14.36 19.54 0.59
N VAL A 240 13.83 20.04 1.71
CA VAL A 240 13.65 19.21 2.91
C VAL A 240 12.59 18.14 2.61
N VAL A 241 12.94 16.87 2.85
CA VAL A 241 12.00 15.75 2.85
C VAL A 241 11.78 15.32 4.30
N PRO A 242 10.67 15.76 4.93
CA PRO A 242 10.36 15.34 6.28
C PRO A 242 10.25 13.82 6.38
N ALA A 243 10.57 13.29 7.55
CA ALA A 243 10.40 11.89 7.87
C ALA A 243 8.92 11.50 7.87
N ALA A 244 8.06 12.36 8.42
CA ALA A 244 6.60 12.22 8.40
C ALA A 244 5.92 13.58 8.28
N VAL A 245 4.74 13.60 7.65
CA VAL A 245 3.85 14.77 7.56
C VAL A 245 2.41 14.27 7.70
N GLU A 246 1.84 14.43 8.89
CA GLU A 246 0.50 13.95 9.23
C GLU A 246 -0.50 15.09 9.34
N TRP A 247 -1.74 14.80 8.95
CA TRP A 247 -2.86 15.73 8.97
C TRP A 247 -3.93 15.31 9.97
N LEU A 248 -4.52 16.29 10.67
CA LEU A 248 -5.81 16.13 11.33
C LEU A 248 -6.68 17.36 11.06
N ASP A 249 -7.93 17.15 10.67
CA ASP A 249 -8.91 18.22 10.50
C ASP A 249 -9.64 18.57 11.81
N ARG A 250 -10.42 19.66 11.77
CA ARG A 250 -11.23 20.17 12.88
C ARG A 250 -12.08 19.10 13.55
N ALA A 251 -12.74 18.25 12.75
CA ALA A 251 -13.60 17.19 13.26
C ALA A 251 -12.79 16.10 13.97
N GLY A 252 -11.63 15.72 13.44
CA GLY A 252 -10.67 14.81 14.07
C GLY A 252 -10.12 15.36 15.39
N ILE A 253 -9.71 16.63 15.42
CA ILE A 253 -9.22 17.32 16.62
C ILE A 253 -10.30 17.31 17.72
N ALA A 254 -11.51 17.75 17.39
CA ALA A 254 -12.62 17.80 18.35
C ALA A 254 -13.06 16.39 18.81
N GLY A 255 -13.04 15.40 17.92
CA GLY A 255 -13.37 14.02 18.23
C GLY A 255 -12.38 13.39 19.21
N LEU A 256 -11.08 13.60 18.99
CA LEU A 256 -10.01 13.15 19.90
C LEU A 256 -10.14 13.75 21.29
N GLN A 257 -10.41 15.06 21.38
CA GLN A 257 -10.50 15.78 22.67
C GLN A 257 -11.56 15.21 23.63
N GLN A 258 -12.56 14.49 23.11
CA GLN A 258 -13.59 13.84 23.94
C GLN A 258 -13.06 12.70 24.81
N PHE A 259 -11.94 12.08 24.41
CA PHE A 259 -11.37 10.90 25.06
C PHE A 259 -9.97 11.16 25.62
N TYR A 260 -9.22 12.05 24.97
CA TYR A 260 -7.82 12.30 25.23
C TYR A 260 -7.57 13.80 25.33
N ASP A 261 -6.89 14.24 26.39
CA ASP A 261 -6.38 15.62 26.43
C ASP A 261 -5.14 15.72 25.55
N THR A 262 -5.34 16.02 24.27
CA THR A 262 -4.25 16.12 23.28
C THR A 262 -3.53 17.46 23.35
N GLY A 263 -4.15 18.46 23.97
CA GLY A 263 -3.68 19.84 23.97
C GLY A 263 -3.73 20.53 22.61
N TYR A 264 -4.32 19.91 21.58
CA TYR A 264 -4.44 20.53 20.25
C TYR A 264 -5.41 21.74 20.29
N PRO A 265 -5.16 22.81 19.50
CA PRO A 265 -6.04 23.96 19.45
C PRO A 265 -7.40 23.59 18.82
N LEU A 266 -8.48 23.75 19.59
CA LEU A 266 -9.84 23.37 19.17
C LEU A 266 -10.48 24.35 18.17
N ASP A 267 -9.90 25.54 18.02
CA ASP A 267 -10.31 26.56 17.06
C ASP A 267 -9.57 26.45 15.72
N ALA A 268 -8.58 25.56 15.60
CA ALA A 268 -7.89 25.27 14.35
C ALA A 268 -8.80 24.52 13.37
N ASP A 269 -8.65 24.83 12.09
CA ASP A 269 -9.30 24.10 11.01
C ASP A 269 -8.58 22.79 10.69
N SER A 270 -7.26 22.82 10.78
CA SER A 270 -6.39 21.66 10.65
C SER A 270 -5.11 21.85 11.47
N ILE A 271 -4.50 20.72 11.83
CA ILE A 271 -3.13 20.67 12.30
C ILE A 271 -2.29 19.77 11.39
N VAL A 272 -1.02 20.12 11.25
CA VAL A 272 -0.01 19.29 10.59
C VAL A 272 1.08 18.95 11.60
N LEU A 273 1.35 17.66 11.78
CA LEU A 273 2.47 17.16 12.58
C LEU A 273 3.60 16.77 11.63
N ILE A 274 4.82 17.20 11.94
CA ILE A 274 5.99 16.99 11.08
C ILE A 274 7.12 16.43 11.93
N ASP A 275 7.70 15.32 11.45
CA ASP A 275 8.97 14.82 11.95
C ASP A 275 10.07 15.09 10.93
N VAL A 276 11.21 15.59 11.41
CA VAL A 276 12.49 15.59 10.69
C VAL A 276 13.45 14.68 11.43
N ASP A 277 14.16 13.84 10.68
CA ASP A 277 15.09 12.86 11.25
C ASP A 277 16.38 12.74 10.44
N GLY A 278 17.45 12.29 11.09
CA GLY A 278 18.77 12.15 10.47
C GLY A 278 19.90 12.29 11.47
N THR A 279 21.05 12.76 11.00
CA THR A 279 22.14 13.21 11.87
C THR A 279 21.75 14.48 12.62
N ALA A 280 22.44 14.78 13.72
CA ALA A 280 22.19 16.01 14.48
C ALA A 280 22.34 17.29 13.62
N ALA A 281 23.24 17.29 12.63
CA ALA A 281 23.47 18.43 11.75
C ALA A 281 22.34 18.61 10.72
N GLU A 282 21.88 17.52 10.11
CA GLU A 282 20.74 17.52 9.18
C GLU A 282 19.47 17.97 9.90
N VAL A 283 19.16 17.38 11.05
CA VAL A 283 17.97 17.74 11.82
C VAL A 283 17.98 19.20 12.26
N ALA A 284 19.13 19.73 12.71
CA ALA A 284 19.24 21.14 13.09
C ALA A 284 18.99 22.09 11.90
N HIS A 285 19.43 21.70 10.69
CA HIS A 285 19.16 22.45 9.48
C HIS A 285 17.68 22.37 9.08
N ASP A 286 17.17 21.15 8.92
CA ASP A 286 15.82 20.87 8.42
C ASP A 286 14.76 21.44 9.35
N GLN A 287 14.93 21.28 10.68
CA GLN A 287 14.04 21.87 11.67
C GLN A 287 13.93 23.39 11.49
N ALA A 288 15.07 24.09 11.34
CA ALA A 288 15.05 25.55 11.21
C ALA A 288 14.35 26.01 9.94
N VAL A 289 14.50 25.24 8.85
CA VAL A 289 13.80 25.49 7.58
C VAL A 289 12.30 25.26 7.74
N VAL A 290 11.89 24.10 8.27
CA VAL A 290 10.48 23.73 8.48
C VAL A 290 9.80 24.72 9.42
N GLU A 291 10.41 25.05 10.56
CA GLU A 291 9.85 25.99 11.53
C GLU A 291 9.60 27.37 10.88
N ARG A 292 10.55 27.87 10.09
CA ARG A 292 10.37 29.13 9.37
C ARG A 292 9.17 29.07 8.42
N VAL A 293 9.06 28.00 7.63
CA VAL A 293 7.94 27.85 6.68
C VAL A 293 6.60 27.70 7.40
N LEU A 294 6.55 26.97 8.51
CA LEU A 294 5.36 26.88 9.37
C LEU A 294 4.91 28.27 9.85
N ARG A 295 5.85 29.10 10.32
CA ARG A 295 5.56 30.43 10.87
C ARG A 295 5.03 31.43 9.83
N ASP A 296 5.14 31.16 8.54
CA ASP A 296 4.61 32.02 7.49
C ASP A 296 3.07 31.99 7.42
N ARG A 297 2.43 30.87 7.79
CA ARG A 297 0.97 30.66 7.62
C ARG A 297 0.26 30.10 8.86
N ALA A 298 0.95 29.39 9.74
CA ALA A 298 0.33 28.77 10.91
C ALA A 298 -0.09 29.83 11.95
N THR A 299 -1.27 29.65 12.56
CA THR A 299 -1.76 30.46 13.67
C THR A 299 -1.04 30.11 14.98
N GLU A 300 -0.54 28.88 15.09
CA GLU A 300 0.27 28.39 16.19
C GLU A 300 1.35 27.45 15.65
N VAL A 301 2.59 27.59 16.16
CA VAL A 301 3.69 26.65 15.89
C VAL A 301 4.22 26.13 17.21
N ARG A 302 4.26 24.81 17.38
CA ARG A 302 4.89 24.13 18.51
C ARG A 302 6.09 23.34 18.03
N VAL A 303 7.16 23.39 18.81
CA VAL A 303 8.42 22.71 18.55
C VAL A 303 8.75 21.91 19.81
N ALA A 304 8.91 20.60 19.69
CA ALA A 304 9.14 19.73 20.84
C ALA A 304 10.62 19.72 21.25
N GLU A 305 10.97 20.24 22.42
CA GLU A 305 12.37 20.34 22.86
C GLU A 305 12.95 19.02 23.39
N ASN A 306 12.11 18.00 23.60
CA ASN A 306 12.48 16.72 24.18
C ASN A 306 11.48 15.60 23.83
N GLU A 307 11.85 14.37 24.15
CA GLU A 307 11.05 13.16 23.92
C GLU A 307 9.62 13.23 24.51
N LYS A 308 9.48 13.82 25.70
CA LYS A 308 8.18 13.94 26.38
C LYS A 308 7.25 14.86 25.59
N GLU A 309 7.77 15.98 25.11
CA GLU A 309 7.02 16.90 24.25
C GLU A 309 6.72 16.31 22.88
N ARG A 310 7.66 15.57 22.28
CA ARG A 310 7.41 14.83 21.03
C ARG A 310 6.29 13.83 21.21
N THR A 311 6.34 13.02 22.26
CA THR A 311 5.29 12.07 22.61
C THR A 311 3.95 12.77 22.79
N ALA A 312 3.92 13.95 23.44
CA ALA A 312 2.68 14.72 23.61
C ALA A 312 2.12 15.24 22.28
N LEU A 313 2.94 15.73 21.36
CA LEU A 313 2.51 16.17 20.03
C LEU A 313 1.89 15.01 19.22
N TRP A 314 2.47 13.82 19.30
CA TRP A 314 2.02 12.65 18.54
C TRP A 314 0.91 11.85 19.21
N TYR A 315 0.65 12.09 20.51
CA TYR A 315 -0.28 11.32 21.32
C TYR A 315 -1.68 11.22 20.71
N GLY A 316 -2.22 12.35 20.23
CA GLY A 316 -3.54 12.38 19.60
C GLY A 316 -3.59 11.57 18.31
N ARG A 317 -2.65 11.83 17.37
CA ARG A 317 -2.58 11.14 16.08
C ARG A 317 -2.46 9.61 16.21
N LEU A 318 -1.62 9.13 17.13
CA LEU A 318 -1.41 7.70 17.35
C LEU A 318 -2.58 7.02 18.08
N ASN A 319 -3.40 7.78 18.83
CA ASN A 319 -4.59 7.26 19.51
C ASN A 319 -5.90 7.48 18.71
N ALA A 320 -5.84 8.08 17.52
CA ALA A 320 -7.02 8.31 16.69
C ALA A 320 -7.82 7.02 16.42
N PRO A 321 -7.22 5.87 16.03
CA PRO A 321 -7.96 4.61 15.88
C PRO A 321 -8.69 4.17 17.16
N ASN A 322 -8.04 4.33 18.32
CA ASN A 322 -8.65 3.98 19.61
C ASN A 322 -9.85 4.87 19.93
N SER A 323 -9.78 6.17 19.60
CA SER A 323 -10.91 7.10 19.79
C SER A 323 -12.12 6.75 18.92
N VAL A 324 -11.89 6.25 17.68
CA VAL A 324 -12.97 5.80 16.78
C VAL A 324 -13.75 4.66 17.43
N VAL A 325 -13.05 3.64 17.94
CA VAL A 325 -13.65 2.49 18.62
C VAL A 325 -14.36 2.90 19.92
N GLN A 326 -13.72 3.73 20.74
CA GLN A 326 -14.29 4.23 22.00
C GLN A 326 -15.52 5.14 21.81
N SER A 327 -15.68 5.73 20.62
CA SER A 327 -16.80 6.63 20.32
C SER A 327 -18.18 5.98 20.47
N GLY A 328 -18.26 4.65 20.36
CA GLY A 328 -19.50 3.86 20.39
C GLY A 328 -20.42 4.05 19.18
N LYS A 329 -20.10 4.97 18.27
CA LYS A 329 -20.90 5.34 17.10
C LYS A 329 -20.84 4.28 16.01
N GLY A 330 -21.72 4.36 15.02
CA GLY A 330 -21.47 3.73 13.73
C GLY A 330 -20.33 4.47 13.04
N PHE A 331 -19.41 3.75 12.41
CA PHE A 331 -18.30 4.35 11.70
C PHE A 331 -17.92 3.54 10.47
N PHE A 332 -17.28 4.23 9.52
CA PHE A 332 -16.65 3.65 8.35
C PHE A 332 -15.34 4.41 8.09
N ILE A 333 -14.25 3.68 7.88
CA ILE A 333 -12.93 4.25 7.63
C ILE A 333 -12.67 4.18 6.13
N GLY A 334 -12.78 5.32 5.46
CA GLY A 334 -12.37 5.46 4.07
C GLY A 334 -10.85 5.60 3.96
N ASP A 335 -10.36 5.41 2.73
CA ASP A 335 -8.95 5.55 2.36
C ASP A 335 -8.90 5.96 0.89
N VAL A 336 -8.33 7.13 0.62
CA VAL A 336 -8.11 7.67 -0.73
C VAL A 336 -6.78 8.37 -0.79
N THR A 337 -6.10 8.27 -1.93
CA THR A 337 -4.85 9.03 -2.17
C THR A 337 -5.03 9.91 -3.39
N VAL A 338 -4.61 11.17 -3.28
CA VAL A 338 -4.58 12.15 -4.37
C VAL A 338 -3.15 12.68 -4.54
N PRO A 339 -2.79 13.31 -5.67
CA PRO A 339 -1.55 14.08 -5.74
C PRO A 339 -1.48 15.11 -4.59
N ARG A 340 -0.31 15.32 -4.00
CA ARG A 340 -0.12 16.11 -2.78
C ARG A 340 -0.65 17.54 -2.91
N ASP A 341 -0.50 18.13 -4.08
CA ASP A 341 -0.99 19.45 -4.46
C ASP A 341 -2.52 19.52 -4.61
N ARG A 342 -3.23 18.39 -4.50
CA ARG A 342 -4.70 18.27 -4.57
C ARG A 342 -5.37 17.94 -3.23
N ILE A 343 -4.60 17.84 -2.15
CA ILE A 343 -5.14 17.63 -0.78
C ILE A 343 -6.20 18.68 -0.40
N PRO A 344 -6.04 20.00 -0.69
CA PRO A 344 -7.07 21.00 -0.39
C PRO A 344 -8.41 20.70 -1.06
N GLU A 345 -8.39 20.43 -2.36
CA GLU A 345 -9.59 20.13 -3.14
C GLU A 345 -10.26 18.85 -2.65
N MET A 346 -9.47 17.84 -2.26
CA MET A 346 -9.99 16.60 -1.70
C MET A 346 -10.65 16.82 -0.33
N GLN A 347 -10.03 17.60 0.56
CA GLN A 347 -10.60 17.96 1.85
C GLN A 347 -11.89 18.77 1.68
N GLU A 348 -11.90 19.77 0.78
CA GLU A 348 -13.10 20.54 0.45
C GLU A 348 -14.24 19.63 -0.05
N ALA A 349 -13.92 18.65 -0.91
CA ALA A 349 -14.90 17.68 -1.41
C ALA A 349 -15.47 16.79 -0.28
N ILE A 350 -14.62 16.28 0.62
CA ILE A 350 -15.06 15.48 1.78
C ILE A 350 -16.01 16.28 2.66
N GLN A 351 -15.67 17.53 2.99
CA GLN A 351 -16.51 18.36 3.86
C GLN A 351 -17.82 18.76 3.18
N ALA A 352 -17.81 19.01 1.87
CA ALA A 352 -19.03 19.24 1.09
C ALA A 352 -19.94 18.01 1.08
N THR A 353 -19.38 16.81 0.91
CA THR A 353 -20.11 15.54 1.02
C THR A 353 -20.69 15.36 2.43
N ALA A 354 -19.91 15.60 3.49
CA ALA A 354 -20.39 15.53 4.86
C ALA A 354 -21.60 16.47 5.11
N ALA A 355 -21.56 17.69 4.57
CA ALA A 355 -22.66 18.64 4.68
C ALA A 355 -23.92 18.20 3.91
N ARG A 356 -23.75 17.66 2.69
CA ARG A 356 -24.86 17.15 1.86
C ARG A 356 -25.63 16.02 2.54
N HIS A 357 -24.93 15.14 3.24
CA HIS A 357 -25.48 13.92 3.86
C HIS A 357 -25.70 14.05 5.38
N SER A 358 -25.87 15.29 5.87
CA SER A 358 -26.03 15.59 7.31
C SER A 358 -27.36 15.14 7.92
N ASP A 359 -28.28 14.62 7.12
CA ASP A 359 -29.53 13.98 7.56
C ASP A 359 -29.35 12.48 7.92
N GLY A 360 -28.32 11.84 7.35
CA GLY A 360 -27.94 10.45 7.64
C GLY A 360 -26.64 10.32 8.45
N LEU A 361 -25.72 11.26 8.32
CA LEU A 361 -24.39 11.23 8.94
C LEU A 361 -24.27 12.21 10.10
N LEU A 362 -23.41 11.90 11.07
CA LEU A 362 -23.08 12.79 12.18
C LEU A 362 -22.01 13.80 11.76
N PHE A 363 -20.89 13.32 11.22
CA PHE A 363 -19.78 14.10 10.67
C PHE A 363 -18.78 13.16 9.96
N ILE A 364 -17.84 13.74 9.22
CA ILE A 364 -16.67 13.04 8.68
C ILE A 364 -15.43 13.70 9.28
N ALA A 365 -14.58 12.90 9.92
CA ALA A 365 -13.29 13.34 10.45
C ALA A 365 -12.17 12.83 9.53
N VAL A 366 -11.21 13.70 9.22
CA VAL A 366 -10.10 13.36 8.32
C VAL A 366 -8.79 13.40 9.08
N CYS A 367 -8.09 12.27 9.06
CA CYS A 367 -6.67 12.20 9.32
C CYS A 367 -5.96 11.64 8.09
N GLY A 368 -4.64 11.78 7.99
CA GLY A 368 -3.94 11.23 6.83
C GLY A 368 -2.44 11.44 6.83
N HIS A 369 -1.79 10.68 5.97
CA HIS A 369 -0.40 10.82 5.60
C HIS A 369 -0.30 11.88 4.49
N ALA A 370 -0.48 13.15 4.86
CA ALA A 370 -0.47 14.26 3.91
C ALA A 370 0.86 14.40 3.15
N GLY A 371 1.95 13.89 3.75
CA GLY A 371 3.24 13.71 3.08
C GLY A 371 3.16 12.90 1.79
N ASP A 372 2.21 11.98 1.64
CA ASP A 372 2.05 11.13 0.45
C ASP A 372 0.72 11.34 -0.28
N GLY A 373 -0.07 12.34 0.14
CA GLY A 373 -1.38 12.63 -0.44
C GLY A 373 -2.50 11.68 0.00
N ASP A 374 -2.24 10.88 1.03
CA ASP A 374 -3.12 9.80 1.52
C ASP A 374 -3.99 10.29 2.68
N LEU A 375 -5.31 10.18 2.54
CA LEU A 375 -6.32 10.69 3.46
C LEU A 375 -7.28 9.58 3.87
N HIS A 376 -7.61 9.56 5.17
CA HIS A 376 -8.52 8.60 5.79
C HIS A 376 -9.79 9.31 6.30
N PRO A 377 -10.77 9.59 5.41
CA PRO A 377 -12.06 10.12 5.82
C PRO A 377 -12.82 9.07 6.63
N THR A 378 -12.94 9.30 7.93
CA THR A 378 -13.70 8.46 8.85
C THR A 378 -15.11 9.03 9.02
N THR A 379 -16.09 8.37 8.43
CA THR A 379 -17.49 8.76 8.46
C THR A 379 -18.16 8.20 9.72
N PHE A 380 -18.80 9.07 10.51
CA PHE A 380 -19.55 8.67 11.70
C PHE A 380 -21.05 8.83 11.49
N TYR A 381 -21.83 7.89 12.00
CA TYR A 381 -23.29 7.87 11.89
C TYR A 381 -23.95 7.29 13.15
N ASP A 382 -25.23 7.61 13.34
CA ASP A 382 -26.07 6.96 14.34
C ASP A 382 -26.60 5.63 13.80
N LYS A 383 -26.37 4.54 14.53
CA LYS A 383 -26.79 3.18 14.13
C LYS A 383 -28.31 3.03 14.07
N ASP A 384 -29.04 3.88 14.80
CA ASP A 384 -30.50 3.86 14.84
C ASP A 384 -31.14 4.80 13.80
N ASN A 385 -30.35 5.61 13.09
CA ASN A 385 -30.86 6.48 12.04
C ASN A 385 -31.18 5.66 10.77
N PRO A 386 -32.44 5.63 10.30
CA PRO A 386 -32.83 4.85 9.13
C PRO A 386 -32.21 5.33 7.82
N LEU A 387 -31.69 6.56 7.75
CA LEU A 387 -31.01 7.12 6.58
C LEU A 387 -29.50 6.84 6.57
N ALA A 388 -28.92 6.39 7.68
CA ALA A 388 -27.47 6.29 7.85
C ALA A 388 -26.79 5.40 6.80
N ALA A 389 -27.37 4.23 6.50
CA ALA A 389 -26.78 3.30 5.54
C ALA A 389 -26.73 3.89 4.12
N SER A 390 -27.84 4.46 3.63
CA SER A 390 -27.89 5.06 2.30
C SER A 390 -27.03 6.32 2.19
N ALA A 391 -26.97 7.13 3.26
CA ALA A 391 -26.14 8.33 3.30
C ALA A 391 -24.64 7.96 3.32
N LEU A 392 -24.27 6.92 4.07
CA LEU A 392 -22.89 6.41 4.11
C LEU A 392 -22.45 5.89 2.73
N GLU A 393 -23.28 5.07 2.08
CA GLU A 393 -22.99 4.54 0.74
C GLU A 393 -22.83 5.67 -0.29
N ALA A 394 -23.76 6.63 -0.30
CA ALA A 394 -23.69 7.79 -1.19
C ALA A 394 -22.45 8.66 -0.92
N ALA A 395 -22.16 8.93 0.35
CA ALA A 395 -20.98 9.72 0.73
C ALA A 395 -19.67 9.02 0.34
N ASN A 396 -19.54 7.71 0.57
CA ASN A 396 -18.35 6.96 0.17
C ASN A 396 -18.17 7.00 -1.36
N ASN A 397 -19.25 6.81 -2.12
CA ASN A 397 -19.22 6.89 -3.59
C ASN A 397 -18.73 8.27 -4.07
N GLU A 398 -19.26 9.36 -3.50
CA GLU A 398 -18.88 10.73 -3.86
C GLU A 398 -17.40 11.04 -3.53
N ILE A 399 -16.92 10.58 -2.37
CA ILE A 399 -15.52 10.77 -1.94
C ILE A 399 -14.57 10.02 -2.89
N ILE A 400 -14.89 8.76 -3.23
CA ILE A 400 -14.10 7.98 -4.19
C ILE A 400 -14.09 8.62 -5.58
N GLU A 401 -15.24 9.11 -6.05
CA GLU A 401 -15.34 9.81 -7.33
C GLU A 401 -14.51 11.09 -7.34
N ALA A 402 -14.58 11.90 -6.29
CA ALA A 402 -13.75 13.10 -6.15
C ALA A 402 -12.26 12.76 -6.18
N ALA A 403 -11.81 11.72 -5.47
CA ALA A 403 -10.41 11.31 -5.50
C ALA A 403 -9.95 10.93 -6.91
N LEU A 404 -10.75 10.17 -7.67
CA LEU A 404 -10.45 9.80 -9.05
C LEU A 404 -10.42 11.01 -10.01
N GLU A 405 -11.37 11.95 -9.87
CA GLU A 405 -11.41 13.19 -10.65
C GLU A 405 -10.20 14.09 -10.40
N LEU A 406 -9.62 14.01 -9.20
CA LEU A 406 -8.39 14.72 -8.81
C LEU A 406 -7.10 14.01 -9.29
N GLY A 407 -7.22 12.91 -10.05
CA GLY A 407 -6.07 12.12 -10.51
C GLY A 407 -5.53 11.14 -9.46
N GLY A 408 -6.32 10.87 -8.43
CA GLY A 408 -6.00 9.97 -7.32
C GLY A 408 -6.31 8.50 -7.58
N THR A 409 -6.30 7.71 -6.51
CA THR A 409 -6.66 6.29 -6.48
C THR A 409 -7.63 5.99 -5.35
N ILE A 410 -8.31 4.85 -5.45
CA ILE A 410 -9.38 4.44 -4.53
C ILE A 410 -8.86 3.93 -3.19
N THR A 411 -7.55 3.69 -3.04
CA THR A 411 -6.92 3.25 -1.79
C THR A 411 -5.40 3.51 -1.83
N GLY A 412 -4.88 4.12 -0.76
CA GLY A 412 -3.45 4.33 -0.57
C GLY A 412 -2.75 3.16 0.12
N GLU A 413 -3.38 2.57 1.13
CA GLU A 413 -2.72 1.57 2.00
C GLU A 413 -3.61 0.47 2.59
N HIS A 414 -4.94 0.61 2.57
CA HIS A 414 -5.85 -0.38 3.18
C HIS A 414 -6.17 -1.59 2.29
N GLY A 415 -5.89 -1.50 1.00
CA GLY A 415 -6.28 -2.50 0.01
C GLY A 415 -7.72 -2.34 -0.50
N VAL A 416 -8.08 -3.21 -1.43
CA VAL A 416 -9.40 -3.24 -2.07
C VAL A 416 -10.37 -4.09 -1.26
N GLY A 417 -9.95 -5.28 -0.83
CA GLY A 417 -10.74 -6.21 -0.04
C GLY A 417 -12.10 -6.50 -0.66
N THR A 418 -13.15 -6.58 0.16
CA THR A 418 -14.54 -6.55 -0.32
C THR A 418 -15.11 -5.17 -0.45
N GLU A 419 -14.57 -4.21 0.30
CA GLU A 419 -15.13 -2.87 0.45
C GLU A 419 -15.08 -2.08 -0.86
N LYS A 420 -13.94 -2.12 -1.56
CA LYS A 420 -13.70 -1.29 -2.75
C LYS A 420 -13.85 -2.01 -4.08
N ILE A 421 -14.25 -3.28 -4.10
CA ILE A 421 -14.39 -4.06 -5.34
C ILE A 421 -15.28 -3.34 -6.36
N GLN A 422 -16.36 -2.73 -5.89
CA GLN A 422 -17.31 -1.99 -6.73
C GLN A 422 -16.70 -0.74 -7.40
N PHE A 423 -15.59 -0.22 -6.86
CA PHE A 423 -14.89 0.95 -7.39
C PHE A 423 -13.77 0.59 -8.36
N MET A 424 -13.39 -0.69 -8.44
CA MET A 424 -12.35 -1.15 -9.37
C MET A 424 -12.69 -0.81 -10.82
N THR A 425 -13.96 -0.89 -11.22
CA THR A 425 -14.40 -0.51 -12.57
C THR A 425 -14.54 1.00 -12.79
N LYS A 426 -14.45 1.81 -11.73
CA LYS A 426 -14.30 3.27 -11.85
C LYS A 426 -12.83 3.66 -12.02
N ARG A 427 -11.92 2.94 -11.35
CA ARG A 427 -10.47 3.17 -11.40
C ARG A 427 -9.79 2.57 -12.64
N PHE A 428 -10.26 1.41 -13.09
CA PHE A 428 -9.63 0.61 -14.13
C PHE A 428 -10.58 0.36 -15.30
N THR A 429 -10.02 0.38 -16.51
CA THR A 429 -10.71 -0.02 -17.74
C THR A 429 -10.90 -1.54 -17.80
N PRO A 430 -11.80 -2.04 -18.68
CA PRO A 430 -11.94 -3.49 -18.89
C PRO A 430 -10.63 -4.19 -19.31
N VAL A 431 -9.73 -3.50 -20.04
CA VAL A 431 -8.42 -4.04 -20.43
C VAL A 431 -7.54 -4.26 -19.20
N GLU A 432 -7.48 -3.27 -18.30
CA GLU A 432 -6.68 -3.32 -17.08
C GLU A 432 -7.20 -4.37 -16.10
N ILE A 433 -8.53 -4.47 -15.92
CA ILE A 433 -9.14 -5.53 -15.11
C ILE A 433 -8.86 -6.92 -15.70
N ALA A 434 -8.94 -7.08 -17.03
CA ALA A 434 -8.65 -8.35 -17.69
C ALA A 434 -7.18 -8.79 -17.48
N ALA A 435 -6.23 -7.85 -17.55
CA ALA A 435 -4.81 -8.13 -17.27
C ALA A 435 -4.60 -8.57 -15.82
N GLN A 436 -5.17 -7.84 -14.85
CA GLN A 436 -5.13 -8.21 -13.43
C GLN A 436 -5.78 -9.58 -13.17
N ARG A 437 -6.89 -9.89 -13.84
CA ARG A 437 -7.54 -11.20 -13.76
C ARG A 437 -6.67 -12.31 -14.35
N SER A 438 -5.92 -12.02 -15.42
CA SER A 438 -4.95 -12.95 -16.01
C SER A 438 -3.79 -13.25 -15.06
N ILE A 439 -3.34 -12.28 -14.26
CA ILE A 439 -2.40 -12.52 -13.14
C ILE A 439 -3.02 -13.51 -12.15
N LYS A 440 -4.21 -13.21 -11.61
CA LYS A 440 -4.90 -14.10 -10.66
C LYS A 440 -5.04 -15.53 -11.19
N LYS A 441 -5.46 -15.69 -12.46
CA LYS A 441 -5.64 -17.01 -13.09
C LYS A 441 -4.33 -17.76 -13.32
N ALA A 442 -3.22 -17.05 -13.51
CA ALA A 442 -1.91 -17.68 -13.70
C ALA A 442 -1.39 -18.29 -12.39
N PHE A 443 -1.56 -17.58 -11.26
CA PHE A 443 -1.20 -18.09 -9.94
C PHE A 443 -2.22 -19.09 -9.39
N ASP A 444 -3.52 -18.78 -9.51
CA ASP A 444 -4.63 -19.51 -8.90
C ASP A 444 -5.76 -19.81 -9.91
N PRO A 445 -5.55 -20.75 -10.83
CA PRO A 445 -6.53 -21.09 -11.87
C PRO A 445 -7.85 -21.64 -11.31
N ALA A 446 -7.82 -22.23 -10.11
CA ALA A 446 -8.99 -22.81 -9.45
C ALA A 446 -9.73 -21.81 -8.54
N GLY A 447 -9.15 -20.62 -8.28
CA GLY A 447 -9.75 -19.60 -7.43
C GLY A 447 -9.86 -20.02 -5.96
N LEU A 448 -8.87 -20.75 -5.45
CA LEU A 448 -8.84 -21.27 -4.08
C LEU A 448 -8.39 -20.25 -3.04
N LEU A 449 -7.45 -19.36 -3.40
CA LEU A 449 -6.85 -18.41 -2.46
C LEU A 449 -7.67 -17.12 -2.36
N ASN A 450 -8.15 -16.88 -1.14
CA ASN A 450 -8.91 -15.72 -0.70
C ASN A 450 -9.99 -15.27 -1.69
N PRO A 451 -10.98 -16.13 -2.02
CA PRO A 451 -11.92 -15.85 -3.09
C PRO A 451 -12.93 -14.75 -2.73
N GLY A 452 -13.28 -13.94 -3.73
CA GLY A 452 -14.32 -12.92 -3.61
C GLY A 452 -13.85 -11.58 -3.06
N ILE A 453 -12.54 -11.35 -3.02
CA ILE A 453 -11.94 -10.05 -2.71
C ILE A 453 -11.21 -9.48 -3.94
N MET A 454 -10.90 -8.18 -3.90
CA MET A 454 -10.06 -7.41 -4.82
C MET A 454 -10.54 -7.27 -6.28
N LEU A 455 -10.88 -8.36 -6.96
CA LEU A 455 -11.31 -8.30 -8.36
C LEU A 455 -12.83 -8.31 -8.50
N PRO A 456 -13.43 -7.42 -9.33
CA PRO A 456 -14.86 -7.43 -9.58
C PRO A 456 -15.28 -8.66 -10.40
N ALA A 457 -16.59 -8.89 -10.47
CA ALA A 457 -17.16 -9.89 -11.36
C ALA A 457 -16.74 -9.65 -12.82
N PRO A 458 -16.55 -10.70 -13.64
CA PRO A 458 -16.16 -10.52 -15.03
C PRO A 458 -17.16 -9.68 -15.83
N SER A 459 -16.65 -8.73 -16.63
CA SER A 459 -17.45 -7.97 -17.59
C SER A 459 -17.35 -8.58 -19.00
N PRO A 460 -18.43 -8.58 -19.81
CA PRO A 460 -18.38 -8.93 -21.23
C PRO A 460 -17.46 -8.01 -22.07
N GLU A 461 -17.09 -6.85 -21.54
CA GLU A 461 -16.20 -5.88 -22.19
C GLU A 461 -14.71 -6.20 -21.98
N GLU A 462 -14.37 -7.13 -21.07
CA GLU A 462 -13.00 -7.58 -20.88
C GLU A 462 -12.47 -8.26 -22.16
N PRO A 463 -11.36 -7.78 -22.76
CA PRO A 463 -10.81 -8.39 -23.96
C PRO A 463 -10.10 -9.72 -23.65
N ASP A 464 -9.79 -10.48 -24.70
CA ASP A 464 -8.91 -11.64 -24.57
C ASP A 464 -7.48 -11.22 -24.21
N THR A 465 -7.05 -11.57 -22.99
CA THR A 465 -5.70 -11.36 -22.47
C THR A 465 -4.95 -12.68 -22.27
N SER A 466 -5.33 -13.74 -22.99
CA SER A 466 -4.73 -15.08 -22.86
C SER A 466 -3.21 -15.08 -23.09
N ALA A 467 -2.71 -14.26 -24.00
CA ALA A 467 -1.27 -14.08 -24.24
C ALA A 467 -0.56 -13.47 -23.03
N PHE A 468 -1.17 -12.45 -22.40
CA PHE A 468 -0.67 -11.86 -21.16
C PHE A 468 -0.64 -12.91 -20.04
N GLY A 469 -1.72 -13.66 -19.85
CA GLY A 469 -1.76 -14.74 -18.86
C GLY A 469 -0.76 -15.88 -19.14
N ALA A 470 -0.44 -16.15 -20.42
CA ALA A 470 0.62 -17.09 -20.78
C ALA A 470 2.00 -16.55 -20.37
N ALA A 471 2.29 -15.28 -20.65
CA ALA A 471 3.52 -14.64 -20.20
C ALA A 471 3.68 -14.65 -18.67
N VAL A 472 2.60 -14.47 -17.89
CA VAL A 472 2.67 -14.61 -16.42
C VAL A 472 3.01 -16.06 -16.02
N ARG A 473 2.40 -17.07 -16.63
CA ARG A 473 2.70 -18.48 -16.34
C ARG A 473 4.12 -18.86 -16.71
N ASP A 474 4.61 -18.38 -17.86
CA ASP A 474 5.98 -18.60 -18.30
C ASP A 474 6.96 -17.92 -17.33
N ALA A 475 6.67 -16.70 -16.87
CA ALA A 475 7.46 -16.03 -15.84
C ALA A 475 7.54 -16.83 -14.54
N LEU A 476 6.42 -17.39 -14.08
CA LEU A 476 6.35 -18.19 -12.84
C LEU A 476 7.24 -19.44 -12.85
N ILE A 477 7.52 -19.99 -14.03
CA ILE A 477 8.37 -21.17 -14.19
C ILE A 477 9.76 -20.84 -14.74
N GLY A 478 10.12 -19.56 -14.85
CA GLY A 478 11.40 -19.11 -15.43
C GLY A 478 11.53 -19.41 -16.93
N GLY A 479 10.41 -19.52 -17.64
CA GLY A 479 10.30 -19.91 -19.05
C GLY A 479 10.18 -18.77 -20.04
N LEU A 480 10.26 -17.50 -19.61
CA LEU A 480 10.28 -16.37 -20.54
C LEU A 480 11.53 -16.41 -21.42
N THR A 481 11.33 -16.32 -22.74
CA THR A 481 12.42 -16.32 -23.71
C THR A 481 12.70 -14.91 -24.21
N ASP A 482 13.98 -14.55 -24.29
CA ASP A 482 14.42 -13.32 -24.94
C ASP A 482 14.16 -13.40 -26.46
N ASP A 483 13.27 -12.56 -26.95
CA ASP A 483 13.05 -12.35 -28.37
C ASP A 483 13.44 -10.90 -28.74
N PRO A 484 14.56 -10.69 -29.46
CA PRO A 484 15.06 -9.36 -29.79
C PRO A 484 14.14 -8.59 -30.76
N ASP A 485 13.19 -9.27 -31.41
CA ASP A 485 12.25 -8.65 -32.36
C ASP A 485 10.97 -8.13 -31.66
N ILE A 486 10.78 -8.42 -30.37
CA ILE A 486 9.64 -7.90 -29.59
C ILE A 486 9.85 -6.40 -29.29
N PRO A 487 8.90 -5.53 -29.65
CA PRO A 487 8.98 -4.11 -29.31
C PRO A 487 8.95 -3.87 -27.80
N LEU A 488 9.95 -3.15 -27.29
CA LEU A 488 10.00 -2.70 -25.89
C LEU A 488 9.15 -1.45 -25.65
N THR A 489 9.04 -0.61 -26.68
CA THR A 489 8.31 0.65 -26.66
C THR A 489 7.35 0.73 -27.84
N ALA A 490 6.20 1.40 -27.65
CA ALA A 490 5.25 1.67 -28.71
C ALA A 490 5.13 3.19 -28.97
N GLY A 491 5.16 3.55 -30.25
CA GLY A 491 5.09 4.95 -30.68
C GLY A 491 6.42 5.70 -30.55
N ASN A 492 6.36 7.03 -30.61
CA ASN A 492 7.49 7.95 -30.59
C ASN A 492 7.31 9.06 -29.54
N ASN A 493 6.57 8.78 -28.46
CA ASN A 493 6.34 9.75 -27.40
C ASN A 493 7.66 10.09 -26.70
N THR A 494 8.06 11.36 -26.78
CA THR A 494 9.29 11.90 -26.18
C THR A 494 8.98 13.03 -25.19
N ASP A 495 7.71 13.21 -24.84
CA ASP A 495 7.27 14.30 -23.95
C ASP A 495 7.84 14.09 -22.54
N ILE A 496 8.23 15.19 -21.88
CA ILE A 496 8.78 15.20 -20.52
C ILE A 496 8.09 16.31 -19.74
N ALA A 497 7.48 15.97 -18.61
CA ALA A 497 6.83 16.92 -17.73
C ALA A 497 7.00 16.52 -16.25
N SER A 498 7.35 17.47 -15.39
CA SER A 498 7.36 17.29 -13.94
C SER A 498 6.20 18.01 -13.26
N ASN A 499 5.59 17.38 -12.26
CA ASN A 499 4.76 18.04 -11.27
C ASN A 499 5.59 18.23 -9.99
N LEU A 500 6.07 19.46 -9.75
CA LEU A 500 6.89 19.78 -8.57
C LEU A 500 6.07 19.82 -7.27
N GLY A 501 4.76 20.10 -7.33
CA GLY A 501 3.88 20.08 -6.16
C GLY A 501 3.62 18.67 -5.65
N ASN A 502 3.66 17.68 -6.55
CA ASN A 502 3.53 16.27 -6.20
C ASN A 502 4.89 15.54 -6.11
N LEU A 503 5.97 16.09 -6.69
CA LEU A 503 7.26 15.43 -6.92
C LEU A 503 7.17 14.19 -7.82
N SER A 504 6.51 14.34 -8.96
CA SER A 504 6.42 13.31 -10.00
C SER A 504 6.97 13.80 -11.35
N LEU A 505 7.40 12.84 -12.17
CA LEU A 505 7.89 13.04 -13.53
C LEU A 505 7.16 12.09 -14.47
N VAL A 506 6.51 12.62 -15.49
CA VAL A 506 5.85 11.88 -16.57
C VAL A 506 6.72 11.98 -17.82
N VAL A 507 7.09 10.84 -18.40
CA VAL A 507 8.03 10.74 -19.52
C VAL A 507 7.52 9.79 -20.58
N GLY A 508 7.51 10.22 -21.83
CA GLY A 508 7.28 9.36 -22.99
C GLY A 508 8.37 8.28 -23.10
N ALA A 509 7.97 7.03 -23.34
CA ALA A 509 8.88 5.88 -23.32
C ALA A 509 10.03 5.96 -24.35
N ALA A 510 9.87 6.76 -25.41
CA ALA A 510 10.90 6.98 -26.44
C ALA A 510 11.86 8.15 -26.11
N ALA A 511 11.65 8.89 -25.02
CA ALA A 511 12.60 9.91 -24.57
C ALA A 511 13.94 9.28 -24.20
N THR A 512 15.04 9.92 -24.62
CA THR A 512 16.39 9.42 -24.32
C THR A 512 16.81 9.83 -22.92
N LEU A 513 17.64 9.01 -22.28
CA LEU A 513 18.21 9.33 -20.97
C LEU A 513 18.97 10.65 -20.99
N GLU A 514 19.61 11.02 -22.10
CA GLU A 514 20.24 12.34 -22.26
C GLU A 514 19.21 13.49 -22.22
N SER A 515 18.08 13.38 -22.94
CA SER A 515 17.04 14.41 -22.92
C SER A 515 16.40 14.57 -21.54
N ILE A 516 16.23 13.46 -20.81
CA ILE A 516 15.64 13.45 -19.47
C ILE A 516 16.61 14.09 -18.48
N ASN A 517 17.88 13.70 -18.46
CA ASN A 517 18.87 14.31 -17.57
C ASN A 517 18.96 15.83 -17.78
N ARG A 518 18.96 16.30 -19.04
CA ARG A 518 18.95 17.74 -19.35
C ARG A 518 17.72 18.45 -18.77
N TYR A 519 16.54 17.84 -18.91
CA TYR A 519 15.31 18.40 -18.34
C TYR A 519 15.37 18.45 -16.81
N LEU A 520 15.83 17.37 -16.16
CA LEU A 520 15.96 17.29 -14.71
C LEU A 520 16.92 18.37 -14.17
N ASP A 521 18.06 18.57 -14.84
CA ASP A 521 19.02 19.64 -14.51
C ASP A 521 18.41 21.04 -14.64
N GLU A 522 17.65 21.28 -15.72
CA GLU A 522 16.96 22.56 -15.95
C GLU A 522 15.87 22.85 -14.90
N GLN A 523 15.22 21.80 -14.39
CA GLN A 523 14.20 21.90 -13.34
C GLN A 523 14.77 21.85 -11.91
N GLY A 524 16.06 21.55 -11.73
CA GLY A 524 16.68 21.43 -10.41
C GLY A 524 16.16 20.25 -9.59
N VAL A 525 15.87 19.13 -10.25
CA VAL A 525 15.34 17.90 -9.61
C VAL A 525 16.15 16.67 -10.01
N THR A 526 15.98 15.58 -9.28
CA THR A 526 16.61 14.28 -9.55
C THR A 526 15.57 13.16 -9.65
N CYS A 527 15.89 12.11 -10.38
CA CYS A 527 15.08 10.88 -10.44
C CYS A 527 16.00 9.67 -10.27
N ALA A 528 15.83 8.90 -9.20
CA ALA A 528 16.73 7.78 -8.88
C ALA A 528 16.79 6.72 -9.99
N ALA A 529 15.68 6.52 -10.71
CA ALA A 529 15.61 5.60 -11.84
C ALA A 529 16.43 6.04 -13.05
N ILE A 530 16.78 7.33 -13.18
CA ILE A 530 17.48 7.86 -14.35
C ILE A 530 18.98 7.89 -14.06
N PRO A 531 19.79 7.02 -14.70
CA PRO A 531 21.23 7.07 -14.53
C PRO A 531 21.79 8.36 -15.14
N THR A 532 22.82 8.91 -14.50
CA THR A 532 23.51 10.13 -14.97
C THR A 532 24.24 9.92 -16.29
N ALA A 533 24.54 8.67 -16.65
CA ALA A 533 25.11 8.26 -17.92
C ALA A 533 24.14 7.28 -18.62
N GLY A 534 23.75 7.59 -19.85
CA GLY A 534 22.79 6.76 -20.60
C GLY A 534 22.72 7.03 -22.09
N GLY A 535 23.20 8.19 -22.54
CA GLY A 535 23.27 8.55 -23.96
C GLY A 535 21.92 8.44 -24.65
N THR A 536 21.89 7.73 -25.77
CA THR A 536 20.71 7.58 -26.63
C THR A 536 19.77 6.44 -26.24
N ARG A 537 20.08 5.64 -25.21
CA ARG A 537 19.13 4.64 -24.68
C ARG A 537 17.87 5.37 -24.22
N THR A 538 16.72 4.81 -24.52
CA THR A 538 15.42 5.37 -24.12
C THR A 538 15.06 4.94 -22.71
N ILE A 539 14.17 5.69 -22.05
CA ILE A 539 13.66 5.32 -20.73
C ILE A 539 12.82 4.04 -20.78
N GLY A 540 12.12 3.79 -21.89
CA GLY A 540 11.40 2.54 -22.11
C GLY A 540 12.35 1.33 -22.24
N GLU A 541 13.44 1.47 -22.99
CA GLU A 541 14.50 0.44 -23.04
C GLU A 541 15.12 0.23 -21.66
N LEU A 542 15.36 1.30 -20.89
CA LEU A 542 15.87 1.19 -19.52
C LEU A 542 14.97 0.31 -18.66
N VAL A 543 13.68 0.64 -18.55
CA VAL A 543 12.73 -0.12 -17.71
C VAL A 543 12.57 -1.55 -18.21
N ALA A 544 12.38 -1.75 -19.51
CA ALA A 544 12.12 -3.07 -20.08
C ALA A 544 13.30 -4.04 -19.98
N THR A 545 14.53 -3.53 -19.77
CA THR A 545 15.76 -4.35 -19.67
C THR A 545 16.48 -4.19 -18.33
N ALA A 546 15.86 -3.51 -17.35
CA ALA A 546 16.47 -3.19 -16.07
C ALA A 546 16.89 -4.47 -15.30
N THR A 547 18.14 -4.50 -14.87
CA THR A 547 18.74 -5.57 -14.04
C THR A 547 19.67 -4.95 -12.99
N GLY A 548 20.01 -5.70 -11.93
CA GLY A 548 20.93 -5.24 -10.89
C GLY A 548 20.54 -3.88 -10.28
N ALA A 549 21.49 -2.95 -10.18
CA ALA A 549 21.25 -1.64 -9.60
C ALA A 549 20.23 -0.78 -10.39
N GLU A 550 20.19 -0.89 -11.73
CA GLU A 550 19.18 -0.18 -12.53
C GLU A 550 17.78 -0.67 -12.17
N ARG A 551 17.61 -1.98 -11.98
CA ARG A 551 16.36 -2.58 -11.54
C ARG A 551 15.94 -2.02 -10.19
N ASP A 552 16.81 -2.05 -9.20
CA ASP A 552 16.49 -1.54 -7.85
C ASP A 552 15.99 -0.09 -7.88
N HIS A 553 16.67 0.78 -8.62
CA HIS A 553 16.28 2.18 -8.75
C HIS A 553 14.94 2.36 -9.49
N VAL A 554 14.73 1.66 -10.60
CA VAL A 554 13.46 1.68 -11.35
C VAL A 554 12.34 1.15 -10.45
N ARG A 555 12.58 0.04 -9.76
CA ARG A 555 11.66 -0.62 -8.86
C ARG A 555 11.14 0.37 -7.81
N HIS A 556 12.03 1.11 -7.15
CA HIS A 556 11.64 2.04 -6.09
C HIS A 556 11.09 3.39 -6.55
N ALA A 557 11.35 3.82 -7.79
CA ALA A 557 10.89 5.12 -8.28
C ALA A 557 9.64 5.07 -9.18
N LEU A 558 9.34 3.93 -9.83
CA LEU A 558 8.22 3.82 -10.77
C LEU A 558 6.86 3.88 -10.06
N LEU A 559 6.06 4.90 -10.39
CA LEU A 559 4.71 5.14 -9.88
C LEU A 559 3.63 4.63 -10.83
N GLY A 560 3.86 4.72 -12.15
CA GLY A 560 2.88 4.38 -13.16
C GLY A 560 3.47 4.09 -14.54
N ALA A 561 2.72 3.38 -15.37
CA ALA A 561 3.08 3.10 -16.76
C ALA A 561 1.83 3.06 -17.66
N ASP A 562 1.91 3.74 -18.80
CA ASP A 562 1.02 3.54 -19.93
C ASP A 562 1.66 2.55 -20.89
N VAL A 563 0.89 1.57 -21.35
CA VAL A 563 1.40 0.41 -22.08
C VAL A 563 0.42 -0.02 -23.17
N THR A 564 0.91 -0.80 -24.14
CA THR A 564 0.06 -1.74 -24.87
C THR A 564 0.13 -3.10 -24.20
N VAL A 565 -1.00 -3.82 -24.16
CA VAL A 565 -1.07 -5.18 -23.62
C VAL A 565 -0.80 -6.20 -24.72
N VAL A 566 0.08 -7.18 -24.48
CA VAL A 566 0.41 -8.24 -25.44
C VAL A 566 -0.83 -9.01 -25.94
N GLY A 567 -0.81 -9.42 -27.20
CA GLY A 567 -1.92 -10.11 -27.87
C GLY A 567 -2.99 -9.14 -28.37
N SER A 568 -3.64 -8.40 -27.47
CA SER A 568 -4.71 -7.45 -27.83
C SER A 568 -4.19 -6.13 -28.42
N GLN A 569 -2.94 -5.78 -28.10
CA GLN A 569 -2.32 -4.47 -28.36
C GLN A 569 -3.18 -3.28 -27.90
N SER A 570 -4.06 -3.52 -26.91
CA SER A 570 -4.95 -2.50 -26.36
C SER A 570 -4.17 -1.62 -25.38
N PRO A 571 -4.43 -0.29 -25.38
CA PRO A 571 -3.81 0.60 -24.40
C PRO A 571 -4.33 0.30 -22.99
N ALA A 572 -3.45 0.42 -22.01
CA ALA A 572 -3.76 0.29 -20.59
C ALA A 572 -2.87 1.24 -19.77
N ARG A 573 -3.36 1.67 -18.61
CA ARG A 573 -2.60 2.42 -17.59
C ARG A 573 -2.60 1.63 -16.28
N PHE A 574 -1.41 1.41 -15.74
CA PHE A 574 -1.24 0.81 -14.41
C PHE A 574 -0.50 1.79 -13.50
N GLY A 575 -1.09 2.13 -12.36
CA GLY A 575 -0.62 3.21 -11.47
C GLY A 575 -1.03 4.60 -11.94
N ALA A 576 -0.49 5.63 -11.29
CA ALA A 576 -0.77 7.05 -11.53
C ALA A 576 0.39 7.89 -10.96
N GLU A 577 0.20 9.20 -10.84
CA GLU A 577 1.14 10.10 -10.12
C GLU A 577 1.02 10.01 -8.59
N THR A 578 0.07 9.22 -8.07
CA THR A 578 -0.09 9.01 -6.63
C THR A 578 1.13 8.31 -6.03
N MET A 579 1.58 8.79 -4.86
CA MET A 579 2.78 8.25 -4.19
C MET A 579 2.51 6.92 -3.49
N LYS A 580 1.27 6.71 -3.07
CA LYS A 580 0.72 5.45 -2.60
C LYS A 580 -0.42 5.01 -3.53
N ASP A 581 -0.41 3.73 -3.92
CA ASP A 581 -1.48 3.10 -4.68
C ASP A 581 -1.43 1.60 -4.44
N VAL A 582 -2.45 1.08 -3.76
CA VAL A 582 -2.64 -0.36 -3.52
C VAL A 582 -3.93 -0.87 -4.16
N ALA A 583 -4.46 -0.16 -5.16
CA ALA A 583 -5.65 -0.58 -5.88
C ALA A 583 -5.32 -1.74 -6.84
N GLY A 584 -5.71 -2.95 -6.46
CA GLY A 584 -5.50 -4.16 -7.26
C GLY A 584 -4.03 -4.60 -7.31
N TYR A 585 -3.68 -5.44 -8.28
CA TYR A 585 -2.29 -5.89 -8.42
C TYR A 585 -1.40 -4.78 -9.00
N ASP A 586 -0.17 -4.67 -8.49
CA ASP A 586 0.84 -3.74 -8.99
C ASP A 586 1.38 -4.18 -10.38
N THR A 587 0.54 -4.08 -11.39
CA THR A 587 0.74 -4.72 -12.71
C THR A 587 1.87 -4.06 -13.51
N LYS A 588 2.18 -2.78 -13.24
CA LYS A 588 3.33 -2.08 -13.86
C LYS A 588 4.66 -2.78 -13.55
N ARG A 589 4.75 -3.53 -12.44
CA ARG A 589 5.96 -4.28 -12.05
C ARG A 589 6.31 -5.39 -13.03
N LEU A 590 5.32 -5.95 -13.73
CA LEU A 590 5.56 -6.93 -14.78
C LEU A 590 6.28 -6.36 -16.00
N TYR A 591 6.38 -5.04 -16.16
CA TYR A 591 7.11 -4.44 -17.28
C TYR A 591 8.60 -4.16 -16.97
N ILE A 592 9.03 -4.32 -15.72
CA ILE A 592 10.42 -4.12 -15.30
C ILE A 592 11.24 -5.36 -15.68
N GLY A 593 12.24 -5.20 -16.54
CA GLY A 593 13.12 -6.30 -16.96
C GLY A 593 12.45 -7.37 -17.83
N ALA A 594 11.21 -7.17 -18.26
CA ALA A 594 10.40 -8.19 -18.94
C ALA A 594 10.52 -8.20 -20.46
N ARG A 595 11.32 -7.30 -21.04
CA ARG A 595 11.73 -7.34 -22.46
C ARG A 595 10.55 -7.47 -23.43
N GLY A 596 9.46 -6.76 -23.12
CA GLY A 596 8.26 -6.71 -23.96
C GLY A 596 7.31 -7.91 -23.83
N ALA A 597 7.55 -8.88 -22.94
CA ALA A 597 6.72 -10.07 -22.76
C ALA A 597 5.24 -9.77 -22.46
N PHE A 598 4.97 -8.62 -21.81
CA PHE A 598 3.62 -8.17 -21.45
C PHE A 598 3.07 -7.10 -22.40
N GLY A 599 3.85 -6.71 -23.41
CA GLY A 599 3.56 -5.64 -24.36
C GLY A 599 4.54 -4.48 -24.21
N ALA A 600 4.25 -3.34 -24.85
CA ALA A 600 5.22 -2.27 -25.05
C ALA A 600 4.90 -1.02 -24.21
N LEU A 601 5.94 -0.35 -23.71
CA LEU A 601 5.82 0.87 -22.91
C LEU A 601 5.56 2.10 -23.81
N THR A 602 4.67 3.01 -23.38
CA THR A 602 4.39 4.27 -24.10
C THR A 602 4.66 5.51 -23.28
N THR A 603 4.34 5.49 -21.98
CA THR A 603 4.63 6.56 -21.01
C THR A 603 4.98 5.94 -19.67
N LEU A 604 5.91 6.56 -18.93
CA LEU A 604 6.34 6.13 -17.62
C LEU A 604 6.24 7.30 -16.63
N ILE A 605 5.87 6.99 -15.39
CA ILE A 605 5.67 7.96 -14.32
C ILE A 605 6.60 7.59 -13.16
N PHE A 606 7.41 8.53 -12.70
CA PHE A 606 8.41 8.31 -11.65
C PHE A 606 8.28 9.33 -10.51
N LYS A 607 8.62 8.91 -9.30
CA LYS A 607 8.92 9.81 -8.17
C LYS A 607 10.23 10.55 -8.44
N ILE A 608 10.25 11.84 -8.13
CA ILE A 608 11.45 12.70 -8.18
C ILE A 608 11.77 13.29 -6.81
N GLY A 609 12.99 13.80 -6.66
CA GLY A 609 13.44 14.58 -5.51
C GLY A 609 13.98 15.93 -5.95
N VAL A 610 14.08 16.88 -5.01
CA VAL A 610 14.69 18.20 -5.27
C VAL A 610 16.22 18.07 -5.20
N SER A 611 16.94 18.65 -6.15
CA SER A 611 18.40 18.66 -6.14
C SER A 611 18.92 19.65 -5.08
N HIS A 612 19.87 19.21 -4.25
CA HIS A 612 20.55 20.05 -3.25
C HIS A 612 21.78 20.76 -3.82
#